data_AF-A0A3N7K238-F1
#
_entry.id   AF-A0A3N7K238-F1
#
_cell.length_a   1.000
_cell.length_b   1.000
_cell.length_c   1.000
_cell.angle_alpha   90.00
_cell.angle_beta   90.00
_cell.angle_gamma   90.00
#
_symmetry.space_group_name_H-M   'P 1'
#
loop_
_entity.id
_entity.type
_entity.pdbx_description
1 polymer ?
#
loop_
_entity_poly.entity_id
_entity_poly.type
_entity_poly.pdbx_seq_one_letter_code
_entity_poly.pdbx_strand_id
1 'polypeptide(L)'
;MTSPTITLRDVPPRVSWALEQAGVHPLLARLFAARGVRSPEELDDGLGRLLAPGDLHCADRAAVLLADTIAAGKRICIVADYDCDGATACAVALRGLALLGAKPGTLGYVVPDRAVHGYGLTPAIVDLALAKKPDLLLTVDNGIASLAGVTHARDKGLAVLVTDHHLPALVGDVVTLPDADVIVNPNQPDCHFESKNLAGVGVIFYVLLALRGEQRRRGVFTPENQPRLDALLDLVALGTVADVVKLDANNRRLVAQGLKRIRQGKMQPGVAALFAAAGRDVRRASAFDFGFALGPRINAAGRLSDMTLGIECLLTDDANRAGELAKMLDTINRERREVEAGMREQAESLLEMLMPEGDPPPALAIFDPDFHEGVVGIVASRLKDRVHRPTFVFALGQDGLLKGSGRSIPGFHLRDALDLVSKRHPGVLVKFGGHAMAAGCTVAEEDFDTFDEAFQRVAHEWLDAATLSRKLLSDGPLGVEYFNPETVLSLDAQVWGQAFEPPLFSDEVEVVSQRLVGEKHLKLTVRHQGTVRDAIWFGHSEPVGERVTLAYRLSVDEYNGRQRVQMIVEAAG
;
A
#
# COMPACT_ATOMS: atom_id res chain seq x y z
N MET A 1 -25.48 14.27 -4.48
CA MET A 1 -24.36 13.86 -3.59
C MET A 1 -23.83 15.09 -2.89
N THR A 2 -23.43 14.99 -1.62
CA THR A 2 -22.85 16.13 -0.89
C THR A 2 -21.42 16.39 -1.35
N SER A 3 -21.15 17.58 -1.90
CA SER A 3 -19.79 18.05 -2.18
C SER A 3 -18.92 17.98 -0.93
N PRO A 4 -17.65 17.55 -1.04
CA PRO A 4 -16.79 17.47 0.13
C PRO A 4 -16.54 18.86 0.71
N THR A 5 -16.52 18.97 2.04
CA THR A 5 -16.12 20.21 2.70
C THR A 5 -14.61 20.39 2.61
N ILE A 6 -14.16 21.41 1.89
CA ILE A 6 -12.75 21.76 1.78
C ILE A 6 -12.30 22.39 3.10
N THR A 7 -11.32 21.78 3.76
CA THR A 7 -10.79 22.22 5.05
C THR A 7 -9.29 22.45 4.95
N LEU A 8 -8.80 23.55 5.50
CA LEU A 8 -7.36 23.86 5.49
C LEU A 8 -6.59 22.91 6.43
N ARG A 9 -5.43 22.44 5.98
CA ARG A 9 -4.44 21.78 6.82
C ARG A 9 -3.84 22.80 7.78
N ASP A 10 -3.65 22.38 9.03
CA ASP A 10 -2.91 23.18 10.00
C ASP A 10 -1.41 23.22 9.62
N VAL A 11 -0.83 24.42 9.64
CA VAL A 11 0.58 24.64 9.33
C VAL A 11 1.23 25.40 10.49
N PRO A 12 2.05 24.74 11.31
CA PRO A 12 2.74 25.41 12.42
C PRO A 12 3.71 26.49 11.91
N PRO A 13 3.42 27.80 12.10
CA PRO A 13 4.15 28.86 11.40
C PRO A 13 5.63 28.91 11.76
N ARG A 14 5.96 28.62 13.03
CA ARG A 14 7.35 28.57 13.52
C ARG A 14 8.16 27.46 12.86
N VAL A 15 7.52 26.30 12.60
CA VAL A 15 8.18 25.15 11.98
C VAL A 15 8.43 25.43 10.51
N SER A 16 7.42 25.95 9.79
CA SER A 16 7.58 26.37 8.40
C SER A 16 8.70 27.39 8.24
N TRP A 17 8.73 28.40 9.12
CA TRP A 17 9.80 29.42 9.11
C TRP A 17 11.18 28.80 9.40
N ALA A 18 11.30 27.90 10.37
CA ALA A 18 12.57 27.25 10.69
C ALA A 18 13.10 26.40 9.53
N LEU A 19 12.24 25.66 8.82
CA LEU A 19 12.61 24.92 7.62
C LEU A 19 13.09 25.86 6.50
N GLU A 20 12.42 26.99 6.32
CA GLU A 20 12.84 28.01 5.35
C GLU A 20 14.21 28.59 5.69
N GLN A 21 14.47 28.92 6.96
CA GLN A 21 15.79 29.39 7.41
C GLN A 21 16.89 28.33 7.23
N ALA A 22 16.52 27.04 7.21
CA ALA A 22 17.43 25.94 6.91
C ALA A 22 17.66 25.74 5.39
N GLY A 23 17.11 26.60 4.53
CA GLY A 23 17.30 26.58 3.09
C GLY A 23 16.25 25.76 2.32
N VAL A 24 15.18 25.29 2.97
CA VAL A 24 14.05 24.64 2.28
C VAL A 24 13.24 25.70 1.54
N HIS A 25 12.90 25.45 0.27
CA HIS A 25 12.08 26.37 -0.52
C HIS A 25 10.76 26.73 0.20
N PRO A 26 10.31 28.00 0.24
CA PRO A 26 9.18 28.44 1.07
C PRO A 26 7.89 27.63 0.89
N LEU A 27 7.53 27.32 -0.35
CA LEU A 27 6.37 26.46 -0.62
C LEU A 27 6.53 25.05 -0.02
N LEU A 28 7.71 24.43 -0.17
CA LEU A 28 7.98 23.10 0.37
C LEU A 28 8.04 23.12 1.90
N ALA A 29 8.63 24.15 2.50
CA ALA A 29 8.68 24.32 3.95
C ALA A 29 7.27 24.35 4.56
N ARG A 30 6.35 25.09 3.93
CA ARG A 30 4.93 25.11 4.29
C ARG A 30 4.29 23.72 4.19
N LEU A 31 4.46 23.05 3.04
CA LEU A 31 3.87 21.74 2.77
C LEU A 31 4.41 20.64 3.70
N PHE A 32 5.70 20.66 4.01
CA PHE A 32 6.33 19.71 4.92
C PHE A 32 5.93 19.94 6.37
N ALA A 33 5.89 21.19 6.83
CA ALA A 33 5.40 21.52 8.17
C ALA A 33 3.94 21.08 8.38
N ALA A 34 3.10 21.22 7.34
CA ALA A 34 1.70 20.75 7.34
C ALA A 34 1.56 19.23 7.46
N ARG A 35 2.63 18.48 7.14
CA ARG A 35 2.70 17.01 7.20
C ARG A 35 3.56 16.52 8.36
N GLY A 36 3.81 17.40 9.33
CA GLY A 36 4.45 17.03 10.59
C GLY A 36 5.97 17.05 10.60
N VAL A 37 6.64 17.39 9.49
CA VAL A 37 8.12 17.57 9.49
C VAL A 37 8.48 18.70 10.45
N ARG A 38 9.37 18.44 11.41
CA ARG A 38 9.76 19.41 12.44
C ARG A 38 11.15 19.99 12.24
N SER A 39 12.05 19.27 11.57
CA SER A 39 13.43 19.70 11.36
C SER A 39 13.95 19.36 9.95
N PRO A 40 14.97 20.06 9.44
CA PRO A 40 15.56 19.76 8.13
C PRO A 40 16.21 18.36 8.07
N GLU A 41 16.64 17.81 9.20
CA GLU A 41 17.20 16.45 9.27
C GLU A 41 16.16 15.38 8.87
N GLU A 42 14.87 15.62 9.09
CA GLU A 42 13.78 14.73 8.64
C GLU A 42 13.58 14.73 7.12
N LEU A 43 14.16 15.70 6.41
CA LEU A 43 14.15 15.81 4.95
C LEU A 43 15.43 15.24 4.31
N ASP A 44 16.48 15.00 5.10
CA ASP A 44 17.69 14.34 4.64
C ASP A 44 17.37 12.89 4.26
N ASP A 45 17.33 12.63 2.95
CA ASP A 45 17.01 11.32 2.41
C ASP A 45 18.20 10.34 2.41
N GLY A 46 19.35 10.75 2.93
CA GLY A 46 20.60 9.98 2.92
C GLY A 46 20.49 8.68 3.71
N LEU A 47 21.12 7.62 3.19
CA LEU A 47 21.15 6.30 3.84
C LEU A 47 21.79 6.33 5.24
N GLY A 48 22.65 7.30 5.54
CA GLY A 48 23.24 7.49 6.87
C GLY A 48 22.25 7.96 7.94
N ARG A 49 21.03 8.37 7.55
CA ARG A 49 19.94 8.78 8.44
C ARG A 49 18.88 7.70 8.65
N LEU A 50 19.04 6.53 8.04
CA LEU A 50 18.20 5.38 8.37
C LEU A 50 18.40 5.00 9.84
N LEU A 51 17.32 4.56 10.48
CA LEU A 51 17.40 4.00 11.83
C LEU A 51 18.38 2.83 11.87
N ALA A 52 19.05 2.61 13.00
CA ALA A 52 20.06 1.57 13.08
C ALA A 52 19.39 0.18 13.04
N PRO A 53 19.95 -0.80 12.31
CA PRO A 53 19.39 -2.15 12.27
C PRO A 53 19.26 -2.82 13.64
N GLY A 54 20.16 -2.48 14.58
CA GLY A 54 20.11 -3.00 15.95
C GLY A 54 18.96 -2.46 16.80
N ASP A 55 18.32 -1.35 16.39
CA ASP A 55 17.16 -0.80 17.09
C ASP A 55 15.87 -1.58 16.74
N LEU A 56 15.88 -2.35 15.65
CA LEU A 56 14.80 -3.25 15.28
C LEU A 56 14.91 -4.53 16.11
N HIS A 57 13.99 -4.69 17.06
CA HIS A 57 14.02 -5.78 18.03
C HIS A 57 14.20 -7.16 17.37
N CYS A 58 15.13 -7.94 17.92
CA CYS A 58 15.56 -9.26 17.43
C CYS A 58 16.25 -9.31 16.05
N ALA A 59 16.52 -8.18 15.38
CA ALA A 59 17.24 -8.20 14.11
C ALA A 59 18.68 -8.72 14.24
N ASP A 60 19.33 -8.51 15.38
CA ASP A 60 20.64 -9.07 15.73
C ASP A 60 20.59 -10.59 15.92
N ARG A 61 19.56 -11.11 16.59
CA ARG A 61 19.32 -12.56 16.73
C ARG A 61 19.01 -13.21 15.40
N ALA A 62 18.22 -12.56 14.55
CA ALA A 62 17.95 -13.01 13.19
C ALA A 62 19.22 -13.07 12.35
N ALA A 63 20.08 -12.05 12.48
CA ALA A 63 21.38 -12.00 11.81
C ALA A 63 22.29 -13.16 12.23
N VAL A 64 22.35 -13.48 13.52
CA VAL A 64 23.11 -14.64 14.04
C VAL A 64 22.56 -15.95 13.46
N LEU A 65 21.24 -16.17 13.54
CA LEU A 65 20.58 -17.38 13.03
C LEU A 65 20.84 -17.57 11.53
N LEU A 66 20.70 -16.50 10.74
CA LEU A 66 20.96 -16.55 9.30
C LEU A 66 22.44 -16.78 8.99
N ALA A 67 23.36 -16.13 9.72
CA ALA A 67 24.80 -16.33 9.52
C ALA A 67 25.22 -17.78 9.84
N ASP A 68 24.69 -18.37 10.92
CA ASP A 68 24.92 -19.77 11.28
C ASP A 68 24.36 -20.72 10.22
N THR A 69 23.15 -20.45 9.73
CA THR A 69 22.49 -21.24 8.69
C THR A 69 23.28 -21.20 7.37
N ILE A 70 23.74 -20.02 6.95
CA ILE A 70 24.55 -19.84 5.74
C ILE A 70 25.91 -20.54 5.89
N ALA A 71 26.61 -20.35 7.02
CA ALA A 71 27.90 -20.97 7.27
C ALA A 71 27.83 -22.50 7.28
N ALA A 72 26.72 -23.06 7.78
CA ALA A 72 26.46 -24.50 7.77
C ALA A 72 26.00 -25.05 6.40
N GLY A 73 25.77 -24.19 5.40
CA GLY A 73 25.26 -24.59 4.09
C GLY A 73 23.83 -25.14 4.12
N LYS A 74 23.05 -24.76 5.14
CA LYS A 74 21.67 -25.20 5.36
C LYS A 74 20.70 -24.52 4.38
N ARG A 75 19.57 -25.18 4.12
CA ARG A 75 18.53 -24.75 3.18
C ARG A 75 17.55 -23.79 3.86
N ILE A 76 17.33 -22.65 3.23
CA ILE A 76 16.37 -21.63 3.67
C ILE A 76 15.21 -21.62 2.68
N CYS A 77 13.99 -21.86 3.16
CA CYS A 77 12.79 -21.64 2.36
C CYS A 77 12.07 -20.38 2.83
N ILE A 78 11.91 -19.44 1.91
CA ILE A 78 11.16 -18.21 2.14
C ILE A 78 9.66 -18.52 1.98
N VAL A 79 8.84 -18.07 2.92
CA VAL A 79 7.38 -18.13 2.83
C VAL A 79 6.87 -16.71 2.64
N ALA A 80 6.52 -16.37 1.42
CA ALA A 80 6.10 -15.03 1.02
C ALA A 80 4.58 -14.86 1.12
N ASP A 81 4.09 -13.62 1.18
CA ASP A 81 2.67 -13.32 0.98
C ASP A 81 2.31 -13.12 -0.51
N TYR A 82 1.01 -13.13 -0.83
CA TYR A 82 0.47 -13.09 -2.19
C TYR A 82 0.17 -11.67 -2.71
N ASP A 83 0.87 -10.65 -2.22
CA ASP A 83 0.78 -9.28 -2.73
C ASP A 83 2.15 -8.72 -3.15
N CYS A 84 2.20 -7.44 -3.51
CA CYS A 84 3.39 -6.79 -3.98
C CYS A 84 4.45 -6.61 -2.88
N ASP A 85 4.07 -6.42 -1.62
CA ASP A 85 5.04 -6.33 -0.53
C ASP A 85 5.64 -7.70 -0.28
N GLY A 86 4.81 -8.74 -0.11
CA GLY A 86 5.27 -10.13 -0.01
C GLY A 86 6.16 -10.58 -1.18
N ALA A 87 5.79 -10.24 -2.42
CA ALA A 87 6.59 -10.58 -3.60
C ALA A 87 7.94 -9.85 -3.64
N THR A 88 7.96 -8.54 -3.31
CA THR A 88 9.22 -7.77 -3.25
C THR A 88 10.07 -8.17 -2.05
N ALA A 89 9.48 -8.47 -0.89
CA ALA A 89 10.13 -8.99 0.30
C ALA A 89 10.79 -10.35 0.02
N CYS A 90 10.11 -11.24 -0.71
CA CYS A 90 10.67 -12.50 -1.18
C CYS A 90 11.88 -12.28 -2.09
N ALA A 91 11.76 -11.39 -3.08
CA ALA A 91 12.85 -11.07 -3.99
C ALA A 91 14.05 -10.44 -3.28
N VAL A 92 13.81 -9.53 -2.32
CA VAL A 92 14.84 -8.92 -1.46
C VAL A 92 15.52 -9.98 -0.59
N ALA A 93 14.77 -10.88 0.03
CA ALA A 93 15.30 -11.97 0.85
C ALA A 93 16.24 -12.87 0.02
N LEU A 94 15.77 -13.39 -1.11
CA LEU A 94 16.52 -14.31 -1.96
C LEU A 94 17.78 -13.65 -2.53
N ARG A 95 17.65 -12.47 -3.13
CA ARG A 95 18.79 -11.72 -3.70
C ARG A 95 19.76 -11.30 -2.60
N GLY A 96 19.26 -10.81 -1.46
CA GLY A 96 20.07 -10.37 -0.34
C GLY A 96 20.85 -11.49 0.33
N LEU A 97 20.20 -12.62 0.60
CA LEU A 97 20.87 -13.81 1.17
C LEU A 97 21.94 -14.34 0.23
N ALA A 98 21.67 -14.38 -1.09
CA ALA A 98 22.65 -14.78 -2.08
C ALA A 98 23.86 -13.82 -2.13
N LEU A 99 23.61 -12.50 -2.11
CA LEU A 99 24.67 -11.49 -2.02
C LEU A 99 25.52 -11.68 -0.75
N LEU A 100 24.90 -12.10 0.36
CA LEU A 100 25.55 -12.33 1.66
C LEU A 100 26.06 -13.77 1.83
N GLY A 101 26.28 -14.51 0.74
CA GLY A 101 27.02 -15.77 0.72
C GLY A 101 26.19 -17.04 0.81
N ALA A 102 24.86 -16.97 0.87
CA ALA A 102 24.01 -18.15 0.73
C ALA A 102 24.14 -18.71 -0.70
N LYS A 103 24.31 -20.03 -0.83
CA LYS A 103 24.44 -20.66 -2.16
C LYS A 103 23.07 -20.67 -2.85
N PRO A 104 22.96 -20.33 -4.15
CA PRO A 104 21.65 -20.31 -4.83
C PRO A 104 20.85 -21.61 -4.71
N GLY A 105 21.52 -22.78 -4.72
CA GLY A 105 20.86 -24.09 -4.54
C GLY A 105 20.34 -24.41 -3.13
N THR A 106 20.66 -23.58 -2.13
CA THR A 106 20.14 -23.70 -0.76
C THR A 106 19.03 -22.70 -0.46
N LEU A 107 18.64 -21.88 -1.45
CA LEU A 107 17.55 -20.93 -1.33
C LEU A 107 16.34 -21.42 -2.15
N GLY A 108 15.16 -21.26 -1.59
CA GLY A 108 13.90 -21.52 -2.29
C GLY A 108 12.79 -20.69 -1.68
N TYR A 109 11.64 -20.66 -2.34
CA TYR A 109 10.46 -20.00 -1.79
C TYR A 109 9.19 -20.82 -2.04
N VAL A 110 8.18 -20.50 -1.26
CA VAL A 110 6.77 -20.85 -1.49
C VAL A 110 5.94 -19.59 -1.32
N VAL A 111 4.85 -19.51 -2.09
CA VAL A 111 3.85 -18.44 -1.98
C VAL A 111 2.47 -19.13 -1.87
N PRO A 112 1.62 -18.73 -0.92
CA PRO A 112 0.30 -19.32 -0.75
C PRO A 112 -0.62 -18.97 -1.93
N ASP A 113 -1.38 -19.96 -2.39
CA ASP A 113 -2.63 -19.69 -3.09
C ASP A 113 -3.67 -19.19 -2.09
N ARG A 114 -4.18 -17.97 -2.31
CA ARG A 114 -5.11 -17.27 -1.42
C ARG A 114 -6.42 -18.02 -1.19
N ALA A 115 -6.95 -18.67 -2.23
CA ALA A 115 -8.22 -19.39 -2.17
C ALA A 115 -8.07 -20.74 -1.45
N VAL A 116 -6.94 -21.42 -1.68
CA VAL A 116 -6.72 -22.77 -1.15
C VAL A 116 -6.16 -22.76 0.28
N HIS A 117 -5.17 -21.92 0.55
CA HIS A 117 -4.36 -22.01 1.77
C HIS A 117 -4.69 -20.94 2.81
N GLY A 118 -5.46 -19.92 2.43
CA GLY A 118 -5.71 -18.75 3.26
C GLY A 118 -4.50 -17.81 3.38
N TYR A 119 -4.51 -16.95 4.39
CA TYR A 119 -3.49 -15.94 4.63
C TYR A 119 -2.47 -16.36 5.69
N GLY A 120 -1.20 -16.02 5.47
CA GLY A 120 -0.08 -16.26 6.37
C GLY A 120 0.44 -17.70 6.39
N LEU A 121 1.39 -17.98 7.31
CA LEU A 121 1.93 -19.32 7.50
C LEU A 121 0.87 -20.24 8.14
N THR A 122 0.27 -21.12 7.35
CA THR A 122 -0.65 -22.16 7.81
C THR A 122 0.04 -23.54 7.82
N PRO A 123 -0.48 -24.54 8.55
CA PRO A 123 0.05 -25.91 8.49
C PRO A 123 0.15 -26.45 7.05
N ALA A 124 -0.83 -26.14 6.19
CA ALA A 124 -0.81 -26.52 4.79
C ALA A 124 0.38 -25.89 4.01
N ILE A 125 0.71 -24.63 4.29
CA ILE A 125 1.87 -23.96 3.68
C ILE A 125 3.19 -24.51 4.20
N VAL A 126 3.26 -24.88 5.47
CA VAL A 126 4.43 -25.59 6.01
C VAL A 126 4.62 -26.93 5.29
N ASP A 127 3.54 -27.69 5.09
CA ASP A 127 3.60 -28.97 4.36
C ASP A 127 4.03 -28.77 2.90
N LEU A 128 3.59 -27.70 2.25
CA LEU A 128 4.07 -27.30 0.92
C LEU A 128 5.58 -26.97 0.94
N ALA A 129 6.04 -26.23 1.97
CA ALA A 129 7.45 -25.87 2.12
C ALA A 129 8.35 -27.09 2.38
N LEU A 130 7.86 -28.13 3.07
CA LEU A 130 8.62 -29.37 3.32
C LEU A 130 9.10 -30.05 2.03
N ALA A 131 8.39 -29.88 0.91
CA ALA A 131 8.83 -30.40 -0.39
C ALA A 131 10.16 -29.78 -0.85
N LYS A 132 10.51 -28.58 -0.37
CA LYS A 132 11.80 -27.90 -0.63
C LYS A 132 12.93 -28.39 0.28
N LYS A 133 12.61 -29.23 1.28
CA LYS A 133 13.51 -29.75 2.33
C LYS A 133 14.27 -28.62 3.05
N PRO A 134 13.58 -27.63 3.63
CA PRO A 134 14.23 -26.56 4.37
C PRO A 134 14.81 -27.07 5.69
N ASP A 135 15.89 -26.42 6.13
CA ASP A 135 16.35 -26.45 7.53
C ASP A 135 15.78 -25.26 8.32
N LEU A 136 15.55 -24.13 7.62
CA LEU A 136 14.98 -22.90 8.15
C LEU A 136 13.82 -22.43 7.28
N LEU A 137 12.67 -22.16 7.90
CA LEU A 137 11.60 -21.36 7.30
C LEU A 137 11.83 -19.89 7.65
N LEU A 138 11.83 -19.04 6.63
CA LEU A 138 11.88 -17.58 6.77
C LEU A 138 10.58 -17.00 6.22
N THR A 139 9.67 -16.54 7.09
CA THR A 139 8.50 -15.82 6.59
C THR A 139 8.88 -14.39 6.25
N VAL A 140 8.33 -13.86 5.16
CA VAL A 140 8.46 -12.46 4.77
C VAL A 140 7.07 -11.89 4.56
N ASP A 141 6.81 -10.74 5.20
CA ASP A 141 5.53 -10.04 5.14
C ASP A 141 4.33 -10.83 5.70
N ASN A 142 4.61 -11.84 6.52
CA ASN A 142 3.60 -12.61 7.23
C ASN A 142 4.22 -13.34 8.42
N GLY A 143 3.38 -13.96 9.25
CA GLY A 143 3.79 -14.92 10.26
C GLY A 143 3.60 -14.47 11.71
N ILE A 144 3.46 -13.17 12.00
CA ILE A 144 3.32 -12.67 13.39
C ILE A 144 2.03 -13.16 14.07
N ALA A 145 1.00 -13.48 13.29
CA ALA A 145 -0.26 -14.03 13.77
C ALA A 145 -0.41 -15.55 13.52
N SER A 146 0.62 -16.20 12.95
CA SER A 146 0.56 -17.58 12.46
C SER A 146 0.87 -18.63 13.54
N LEU A 147 0.14 -18.61 14.66
CA LEU A 147 0.39 -19.49 15.80
C LEU A 147 0.45 -20.98 15.40
N ALA A 148 -0.60 -21.47 14.74
CA ALA A 148 -0.71 -22.89 14.35
C ALA A 148 0.33 -23.31 13.29
N GLY A 149 0.63 -22.43 12.33
CA GLY A 149 1.63 -22.72 11.30
C GLY A 149 3.03 -22.81 11.89
N VAL A 150 3.39 -21.90 12.80
CA VAL A 150 4.70 -21.94 13.47
C VAL A 150 4.82 -23.19 14.35
N THR A 151 3.80 -23.52 15.16
CA THR A 151 3.79 -24.77 15.94
C THR A 151 3.99 -25.99 15.05
N HIS A 152 3.25 -26.09 13.95
CA HIS A 152 3.39 -27.23 13.02
C HIS A 152 4.79 -27.30 12.40
N ALA A 153 5.39 -26.17 12.02
CA ALA A 153 6.77 -26.17 11.52
C ALA A 153 7.78 -26.67 12.56
N ARG A 154 7.61 -26.27 13.83
CA ARG A 154 8.45 -26.70 14.95
C ARG A 154 8.29 -28.18 15.24
N ASP A 155 7.06 -28.70 15.18
CA ASP A 155 6.77 -30.14 15.33
C ASP A 155 7.42 -30.99 14.22
N LYS A 156 7.68 -30.39 13.05
CA LYS A 156 8.44 -31.00 11.94
C LYS A 156 9.96 -30.84 12.06
N GLY A 157 10.44 -30.23 13.15
CA GLY A 157 11.87 -30.04 13.43
C GLY A 157 12.50 -28.89 12.65
N LEU A 158 11.71 -27.96 12.10
CA LEU A 158 12.22 -26.80 11.36
C LEU A 158 12.53 -25.64 12.31
N ALA A 159 13.62 -24.93 12.03
CA ALA A 159 13.80 -23.59 12.60
C ALA A 159 12.85 -22.61 11.89
N VAL A 160 12.34 -21.61 12.62
CA VAL A 160 11.41 -20.61 12.10
C VAL A 160 11.89 -19.20 12.45
N LEU A 161 12.17 -18.40 11.43
CA LEU A 161 12.42 -16.97 11.53
C LEU A 161 11.23 -16.23 10.92
N VAL A 162 10.53 -15.43 11.74
CA VAL A 162 9.43 -14.59 11.28
C VAL A 162 9.95 -13.20 10.98
N THR A 163 9.74 -12.70 9.75
CA THR A 163 9.91 -11.28 9.41
C THR A 163 8.60 -10.73 8.88
N ASP A 164 8.03 -9.78 9.61
CA ASP A 164 6.67 -9.31 9.39
C ASP A 164 6.53 -7.88 9.92
N HIS A 165 5.47 -7.19 9.52
CA HIS A 165 5.11 -5.87 10.00
C HIS A 165 3.65 -5.76 10.47
N HIS A 166 2.85 -6.80 10.28
CA HIS A 166 1.47 -6.84 10.74
C HIS A 166 1.34 -6.79 12.26
N LEU A 167 0.12 -6.57 12.75
CA LEU A 167 -0.17 -6.63 14.17
C LEU A 167 -0.20 -8.09 14.66
N PRO A 168 0.34 -8.37 15.85
CA PRO A 168 0.21 -9.67 16.50
C PRO A 168 -1.24 -10.17 16.64
N ALA A 169 -1.39 -11.49 16.79
CA ALA A 169 -2.68 -12.10 17.11
C ALA A 169 -3.16 -11.69 18.51
N LEU A 170 -4.47 -11.59 18.66
CA LEU A 170 -5.14 -11.47 19.96
C LEU A 170 -5.88 -12.78 20.24
N VAL A 171 -5.50 -13.47 21.32
CA VAL A 171 -6.21 -14.65 21.82
C VAL A 171 -7.00 -14.21 23.04
N GLY A 172 -8.30 -14.00 22.86
CA GLY A 172 -9.06 -13.15 23.78
C GLY A 172 -8.54 -11.70 23.71
N ASP A 173 -8.27 -11.10 24.87
CA ASP A 173 -7.74 -9.74 24.98
C ASP A 173 -6.22 -9.69 25.19
N VAL A 174 -5.52 -10.82 24.99
CA VAL A 174 -4.08 -10.94 25.21
C VAL A 174 -3.35 -11.03 23.87
N VAL A 175 -2.33 -10.19 23.71
CA VAL A 175 -1.39 -10.28 22.59
C VAL A 175 -0.60 -11.57 22.71
N THR A 176 -0.70 -12.43 21.70
CA THR A 176 -0.04 -13.73 21.66
C THR A 176 0.85 -13.80 20.43
N LEU A 177 2.14 -14.08 20.66
CA LEU A 177 3.14 -14.29 19.61
C LEU A 177 3.33 -15.80 19.35
N PRO A 178 3.68 -16.19 18.12
CA PRO A 178 4.02 -17.57 17.81
C PRO A 178 5.33 -18.01 18.47
N ASP A 179 5.48 -19.30 18.76
CA ASP A 179 6.72 -19.87 19.32
C ASP A 179 7.78 -20.11 18.22
N ALA A 180 8.20 -19.03 17.55
CA ALA A 180 9.26 -19.05 16.54
C ALA A 180 10.64 -18.87 17.19
N ASP A 181 11.71 -19.37 16.56
CA ASP A 181 13.08 -19.20 17.06
C ASP A 181 13.47 -17.72 17.17
N VAL A 182 13.04 -16.91 16.19
CA VAL A 182 13.25 -15.47 16.16
C VAL A 182 12.05 -14.79 15.46
N ILE A 183 11.60 -13.65 16.00
CA ILE A 183 10.57 -12.80 15.42
C ILE A 183 11.13 -11.38 15.27
N VAL A 184 11.15 -10.89 14.04
CA VAL A 184 11.49 -9.51 13.73
C VAL A 184 10.25 -8.82 13.18
N ASN A 185 9.62 -7.99 14.01
CA ASN A 185 8.48 -7.19 13.62
C ASN A 185 8.51 -5.85 14.40
N PRO A 186 8.35 -4.68 13.75
CA PRO A 186 8.32 -3.38 14.41
C PRO A 186 7.13 -3.20 15.36
N ASN A 187 6.04 -3.93 15.15
CA ASN A 187 4.76 -3.87 15.88
C ASN A 187 4.60 -4.97 16.94
N GLN A 188 5.62 -5.79 17.20
CA GLN A 188 5.61 -6.68 18.37
C GLN A 188 5.79 -5.87 19.68
N PRO A 189 5.22 -6.33 20.82
CA PRO A 189 5.17 -5.55 22.07
C PRO A 189 6.50 -4.98 22.56
N ASP A 190 7.58 -5.77 22.46
CA ASP A 190 8.91 -5.41 22.99
C ASP A 190 9.78 -4.61 22.01
N CYS A 191 9.24 -4.26 20.84
CA CYS A 191 9.99 -3.49 19.87
C CYS A 191 9.84 -1.98 20.11
N HIS A 192 10.95 -1.26 20.21
CA HIS A 192 10.97 0.20 20.35
C HIS A 192 11.43 0.93 19.10
N PHE A 193 11.64 0.21 17.99
CA PHE A 193 12.00 0.79 16.70
C PHE A 193 11.03 1.92 16.32
N GLU A 194 11.56 3.11 16.00
CA GLU A 194 10.75 4.32 15.84
C GLU A 194 9.80 4.24 14.62
N SER A 195 10.26 3.60 13.53
CA SER A 195 9.43 3.38 12.34
C SER A 195 8.53 2.16 12.53
N LYS A 196 7.39 2.37 13.20
CA LYS A 196 6.33 1.36 13.36
C LYS A 196 5.60 1.00 12.07
N ASN A 197 5.80 1.79 11.01
CA ASN A 197 5.12 1.61 9.73
C ASN A 197 6.03 0.97 8.68
N LEU A 198 7.18 0.41 9.06
CA LEU A 198 8.06 -0.28 8.13
C LEU A 198 7.27 -1.40 7.41
N ALA A 199 7.31 -1.43 6.08
CA ALA A 199 6.68 -2.49 5.27
C ALA A 199 7.42 -3.83 5.44
N GLY A 200 6.78 -4.95 5.12
CA GLY A 200 7.38 -6.29 5.17
C GLY A 200 8.71 -6.38 4.41
N VAL A 201 8.78 -5.82 3.20
CA VAL A 201 10.04 -5.71 2.42
C VAL A 201 11.11 -4.90 3.15
N GLY A 202 10.70 -3.88 3.91
CA GLY A 202 11.59 -3.06 4.73
C GLY A 202 12.15 -3.85 5.91
N VAL A 203 11.32 -4.65 6.57
CA VAL A 203 11.73 -5.50 7.71
C VAL A 203 12.83 -6.48 7.29
N ILE A 204 12.61 -7.22 6.20
CA ILE A 204 13.64 -8.16 5.71
C ILE A 204 14.89 -7.43 5.21
N PHE A 205 14.76 -6.24 4.61
CA PHE A 205 15.92 -5.42 4.26
C PHE A 205 16.77 -5.05 5.48
N TYR A 206 16.12 -4.68 6.60
CA TYR A 206 16.80 -4.41 7.87
C TYR A 206 17.48 -5.64 8.46
N VAL A 207 16.85 -6.82 8.38
CA VAL A 207 17.46 -8.10 8.77
C VAL A 207 18.70 -8.38 7.93
N LEU A 208 18.69 -8.10 6.62
CA LEU A 208 19.87 -8.25 5.76
C LEU A 208 20.99 -7.26 6.12
N LEU A 209 20.65 -6.02 6.51
CA LEU A 209 21.63 -5.06 7.03
C LEU A 209 22.28 -5.57 8.32
N ALA A 210 21.48 -6.12 9.24
CA ALA A 210 21.96 -6.74 10.48
C ALA A 210 22.84 -7.97 10.19
N LEU A 211 22.43 -8.84 9.25
CA LEU A 211 23.20 -10.01 8.81
C LEU A 211 24.56 -9.61 8.25
N ARG A 212 24.63 -8.59 7.38
CA ARG A 212 25.91 -8.07 6.90
C ARG A 212 26.79 -7.54 8.04
N GLY A 213 26.18 -6.87 9.02
CA GLY A 213 26.86 -6.41 10.23
C GLY A 213 27.43 -7.56 11.06
N GLU A 214 26.66 -8.64 11.25
CA GLU A 214 27.11 -9.84 11.94
C GLU A 214 28.24 -10.55 11.19
N GLN A 215 28.13 -10.71 9.87
CA GLN A 215 29.18 -11.30 9.05
C GLN A 215 30.48 -10.49 9.09
N ARG A 216 30.40 -9.16 9.20
CA ARG A 216 31.57 -8.32 9.50
C ARG A 216 32.17 -8.61 10.87
N ARG A 217 31.35 -8.75 11.90
CA ARG A 217 31.82 -9.12 13.26
C ARG A 217 32.51 -10.49 13.26
N ARG A 218 32.06 -11.42 12.42
CA ARG A 218 32.67 -12.75 12.22
C ARG A 218 33.90 -12.76 11.29
N GLY A 219 34.28 -11.61 10.71
CA GLY A 219 35.40 -11.51 9.78
C GLY A 219 35.13 -12.10 8.38
N VAL A 220 33.88 -12.42 8.05
CA VAL A 220 33.48 -12.88 6.70
C VAL A 220 33.58 -11.74 5.69
N PHE A 221 33.20 -10.53 6.11
CA PHE A 221 33.32 -9.31 5.31
C PHE A 221 34.18 -8.24 6.00
N THR A 222 34.88 -7.47 5.19
CA THR A 222 35.56 -6.23 5.53
C THR A 222 34.79 -5.04 4.94
N PRO A 223 35.08 -3.79 5.34
CA PRO A 223 34.48 -2.62 4.69
C PRO A 223 34.67 -2.57 3.17
N GLU A 224 35.75 -3.16 2.65
CA GLU A 224 36.14 -3.13 1.24
C GLU A 224 35.46 -4.21 0.39
N ASN A 225 35.19 -5.39 0.97
CA ASN A 225 34.63 -6.53 0.22
C ASN A 225 33.13 -6.77 0.48
N GLN A 226 32.52 -6.05 1.43
CA GLN A 226 31.12 -6.27 1.79
C GLN A 226 30.17 -5.96 0.61
N PRO A 227 29.12 -6.77 0.40
CA PRO A 227 28.10 -6.48 -0.60
C PRO A 227 27.37 -5.16 -0.31
N ARG A 228 27.06 -4.45 -1.40
CA ARG A 228 26.28 -3.22 -1.38
C ARG A 228 24.78 -3.53 -1.47
N LEU A 229 24.12 -3.54 -0.32
CA LEU A 229 22.68 -3.83 -0.24
C LEU A 229 21.78 -2.70 -0.77
N ASP A 230 22.33 -1.50 -1.05
CA ASP A 230 21.57 -0.43 -1.71
C ASP A 230 21.12 -0.83 -3.13
N ALA A 231 21.72 -1.87 -3.72
CA ALA A 231 21.26 -2.49 -4.96
C ALA A 231 19.84 -3.09 -4.90
N LEU A 232 19.29 -3.30 -3.69
CA LEU A 232 17.94 -3.86 -3.49
C LEU A 232 16.87 -2.78 -3.25
N LEU A 233 17.26 -1.50 -3.16
CA LEU A 233 16.35 -0.43 -2.73
C LEU A 233 15.26 -0.10 -3.76
N ASP A 234 15.41 -0.50 -5.01
CA ASP A 234 14.36 -0.40 -6.01
C ASP A 234 13.17 -1.34 -5.67
N LEU A 235 13.47 -2.57 -5.23
CA LEU A 235 12.47 -3.51 -4.74
C LEU A 235 11.86 -3.06 -3.41
N VAL A 236 12.70 -2.61 -2.47
CA VAL A 236 12.24 -2.08 -1.17
C VAL A 236 11.29 -0.91 -1.35
N ALA A 237 11.63 0.03 -2.24
CA ALA A 237 10.79 1.19 -2.50
C ALA A 237 9.46 0.82 -3.16
N LEU A 238 9.48 -0.14 -4.10
CA LEU A 238 8.26 -0.64 -4.74
C LEU A 238 7.30 -1.29 -3.73
N GLY A 239 7.79 -2.24 -2.92
CA GLY A 239 6.97 -2.91 -1.91
C GLY A 239 6.42 -1.93 -0.87
N THR A 240 7.28 -1.06 -0.33
CA THR A 240 6.88 -0.05 0.67
C THR A 240 5.74 0.84 0.17
N VAL A 241 5.79 1.29 -1.09
CA VAL A 241 4.72 2.15 -1.63
C VAL A 241 3.48 1.33 -2.01
N ALA A 242 3.65 0.10 -2.51
CA ALA A 242 2.55 -0.76 -2.90
C ALA A 242 1.72 -1.26 -1.71
N ASP A 243 2.34 -1.39 -0.54
CA ASP A 243 1.67 -1.76 0.72
C ASP A 243 0.88 -0.61 1.35
N VAL A 244 1.06 0.62 0.87
CA VAL A 244 0.34 1.81 1.36
C VAL A 244 0.58 2.04 2.86
N VAL A 245 1.73 1.61 3.40
CA VAL A 245 2.15 2.00 4.76
C VAL A 245 2.32 3.50 4.87
N LYS A 246 2.17 4.03 6.09
CA LYS A 246 2.48 5.44 6.34
C LYS A 246 3.94 5.73 5.95
N LEU A 247 4.12 6.77 5.16
CA LEU A 247 5.45 7.24 4.76
C LEU A 247 6.03 8.13 5.86
N ASP A 248 6.38 7.50 6.99
CA ASP A 248 7.19 8.13 8.03
C ASP A 248 8.60 8.48 7.50
N ALA A 249 9.40 9.16 8.33
CA ALA A 249 10.71 9.62 7.89
C ALA A 249 11.66 8.47 7.46
N ASN A 250 11.53 7.27 8.02
CA ASN A 250 12.39 6.14 7.65
C ASN A 250 11.93 5.52 6.32
N ASN A 251 10.63 5.29 6.14
CA ASN A 251 10.07 4.80 4.89
C ASN A 251 10.30 5.78 3.73
N ARG A 252 10.13 7.10 3.95
CA ARG A 252 10.42 8.12 2.93
C ARG A 252 11.85 8.06 2.44
N ARG A 253 12.82 7.81 3.34
CA ARG A 253 14.24 7.64 2.99
C ARG A 253 14.48 6.44 2.09
N LEU A 254 13.93 5.28 2.47
CA LEU A 254 14.04 4.05 1.67
C LEU A 254 13.45 4.25 0.26
N VAL A 255 12.25 4.84 0.18
CA VAL A 255 11.57 5.11 -1.08
C VAL A 255 12.33 6.15 -1.92
N ALA A 256 12.80 7.25 -1.31
CA ALA A 256 13.57 8.28 -2.00
C ALA A 256 14.85 7.71 -2.62
N GLN A 257 15.58 6.88 -1.88
CA GLN A 257 16.80 6.25 -2.38
C GLN A 257 16.51 5.25 -3.50
N GLY A 258 15.46 4.42 -3.39
CA GLY A 258 15.03 3.54 -4.47
C GLY A 258 14.68 4.30 -5.76
N LEU A 259 13.87 5.37 -5.64
CA LEU A 259 13.51 6.23 -6.77
C LEU A 259 14.74 6.93 -7.39
N LYS A 260 15.68 7.42 -6.58
CA LYS A 260 16.92 8.03 -7.09
C LYS A 260 17.73 7.03 -7.93
N ARG A 261 17.81 5.78 -7.50
CA ARG A 261 18.53 4.72 -8.23
C ARG A 261 17.84 4.37 -9.54
N ILE A 262 16.51 4.17 -9.51
CA ILE A 262 15.72 3.90 -10.72
C ILE A 262 15.88 5.02 -11.75
N ARG A 263 15.79 6.28 -11.31
CA ARG A 263 15.98 7.46 -12.19
C ARG A 263 17.39 7.54 -12.79
N GLN A 264 18.38 6.90 -12.16
CA GLN A 264 19.74 6.74 -12.68
C GLN A 264 19.93 5.48 -13.54
N GLY A 265 18.87 4.72 -13.82
CA GLY A 265 18.94 3.45 -14.56
C GLY A 265 19.46 2.26 -13.75
N LYS A 266 19.53 2.37 -12.43
CA LYS A 266 20.04 1.31 -11.53
C LYS A 266 18.87 0.60 -10.84
N MET A 267 18.39 -0.47 -11.46
CA MET A 267 17.27 -1.28 -10.96
C MET A 267 17.34 -2.72 -11.50
N GLN A 268 16.56 -3.63 -10.91
CA GLN A 268 16.44 -5.00 -11.40
C GLN A 268 15.75 -5.02 -12.78
N PRO A 269 16.08 -6.00 -13.66
CA PRO A 269 15.44 -6.14 -14.96
C PRO A 269 13.91 -6.21 -14.90
N GLY A 270 13.37 -6.89 -13.89
CA GLY A 270 11.93 -6.96 -13.63
C GLY A 270 11.27 -5.60 -13.43
N VAL A 271 11.87 -4.74 -12.60
CA VAL A 271 11.35 -3.39 -12.34
C VAL A 271 11.37 -2.56 -13.62
N ALA A 272 12.46 -2.62 -14.39
CA ALA A 272 12.57 -1.92 -15.67
C ALA A 272 11.50 -2.40 -16.68
N ALA A 273 11.28 -3.73 -16.75
CA ALA A 273 10.27 -4.32 -17.63
C ALA A 273 8.84 -3.91 -17.24
N LEU A 274 8.54 -3.79 -15.94
CA LEU A 274 7.25 -3.31 -15.46
C LEU A 274 7.00 -1.84 -15.80
N PHE A 275 8.02 -0.97 -15.72
CA PHE A 275 7.93 0.41 -16.21
C PHE A 275 7.62 0.46 -17.72
N ALA A 276 8.30 -0.36 -18.51
CA ALA A 276 8.08 -0.45 -19.95
C ALA A 276 6.66 -0.94 -20.29
N ALA A 277 6.20 -2.01 -19.64
CA ALA A 277 4.83 -2.52 -19.78
C ALA A 277 3.78 -1.48 -19.33
N ALA A 278 4.12 -0.65 -18.35
CA ALA A 278 3.27 0.44 -17.89
C ALA A 278 3.24 1.68 -18.79
N GLY A 279 4.10 1.76 -19.80
CA GLY A 279 4.27 2.96 -20.62
C GLY A 279 4.76 4.17 -19.81
N ARG A 280 5.56 3.93 -18.76
CA ARG A 280 6.07 4.96 -17.84
C ARG A 280 7.56 5.21 -18.07
N ASP A 281 7.96 6.48 -18.02
CA ASP A 281 9.37 6.88 -18.15
C ASP A 281 10.10 6.75 -16.81
N VAL A 282 11.07 5.84 -16.75
CA VAL A 282 11.90 5.58 -15.56
C VAL A 282 12.63 6.82 -15.05
N ARG A 283 12.95 7.79 -15.92
CA ARG A 283 13.65 9.03 -15.53
C ARG A 283 12.77 9.96 -14.71
N ARG A 284 11.45 9.81 -14.82
CA ARG A 284 10.43 10.55 -14.07
C ARG A 284 9.73 9.69 -13.02
N ALA A 285 10.28 8.52 -12.72
CA ALA A 285 9.70 7.60 -11.74
C ALA A 285 9.39 8.32 -10.43
N SER A 286 8.19 8.04 -9.91
CA SER A 286 7.63 8.62 -8.69
C SER A 286 6.96 7.53 -7.85
N ALA A 287 6.63 7.83 -6.60
CA ALA A 287 5.85 6.92 -5.75
C ALA A 287 4.47 6.62 -6.38
N PHE A 288 3.90 7.55 -7.15
CA PHE A 288 2.65 7.31 -7.87
C PHE A 288 2.78 6.16 -8.87
N ASP A 289 3.90 6.05 -9.59
CA ASP A 289 4.12 4.95 -10.53
C ASP A 289 4.15 3.59 -9.82
N PHE A 290 4.73 3.52 -8.62
CA PHE A 290 4.68 2.29 -7.81
C PHE A 290 3.26 1.93 -7.38
N GLY A 291 2.54 2.87 -6.75
CA GLY A 291 1.21 2.59 -6.20
C GLY A 291 0.13 2.35 -7.25
N PHE A 292 0.24 2.99 -8.43
CA PHE A 292 -0.85 3.01 -9.42
C PHE A 292 -0.50 2.37 -10.77
N ALA A 293 0.77 2.06 -11.03
CA ALA A 293 1.18 1.41 -12.27
C ALA A 293 1.87 0.06 -12.04
N LEU A 294 2.96 0.00 -11.26
CA LEU A 294 3.75 -1.21 -11.10
C LEU A 294 3.12 -2.18 -10.09
N GLY A 295 2.87 -1.74 -8.86
CA GLY A 295 2.26 -2.54 -7.79
C GLY A 295 0.96 -3.23 -8.21
N PRO A 296 0.01 -2.54 -8.88
CA PRO A 296 -1.20 -3.15 -9.40
C PRO A 296 -0.98 -4.31 -10.39
N ARG A 297 0.12 -4.30 -11.16
CA ARG A 297 0.44 -5.40 -12.10
C ARG A 297 0.89 -6.65 -11.38
N ILE A 298 1.71 -6.49 -10.34
CA ILE A 298 2.12 -7.60 -9.47
C ILE A 298 0.92 -8.12 -8.69
N ASN A 299 0.16 -7.24 -8.04
CA ASN A 299 -1.04 -7.58 -7.26
C ASN A 299 -2.14 -8.25 -8.09
N ALA A 300 -2.18 -8.02 -9.41
CA ALA A 300 -3.15 -8.70 -10.27
C ALA A 300 -2.89 -10.22 -10.32
N ALA A 301 -1.63 -10.64 -10.29
CA ALA A 301 -1.27 -12.05 -10.25
C ALA A 301 -1.83 -12.73 -8.99
N GLY A 302 -1.60 -12.19 -7.79
CA GLY A 302 -2.14 -12.76 -6.54
C GLY A 302 -3.67 -12.70 -6.40
N ARG A 303 -4.37 -12.00 -7.30
CA ARG A 303 -5.84 -11.89 -7.29
C ARG A 303 -6.52 -12.82 -8.28
N LEU A 304 -5.93 -13.00 -9.45
CA LEU A 304 -6.55 -13.72 -10.58
C LEU A 304 -5.74 -14.92 -11.09
N SER A 305 -4.50 -15.09 -10.65
CA SER A 305 -3.57 -16.06 -11.23
C SER A 305 -2.53 -16.51 -10.18
N ASP A 306 -1.36 -16.92 -10.65
CA ASP A 306 -0.25 -17.40 -9.81
C ASP A 306 0.73 -16.25 -9.50
N MET A 307 0.89 -15.94 -8.20
CA MET A 307 1.84 -14.93 -7.72
C MET A 307 3.32 -15.29 -8.01
N THR A 308 3.64 -16.55 -8.34
CA THR A 308 4.99 -16.92 -8.77
C THR A 308 5.45 -16.10 -9.98
N LEU A 309 4.55 -15.71 -10.89
CA LEU A 309 4.87 -14.85 -12.03
C LEU A 309 5.42 -13.48 -11.60
N GLY A 310 4.83 -12.89 -10.54
CA GLY A 310 5.27 -11.63 -9.96
C GLY A 310 6.65 -11.76 -9.33
N ILE A 311 6.85 -12.80 -8.53
CA ILE A 311 8.12 -13.08 -7.85
C ILE A 311 9.23 -13.38 -8.87
N GLU A 312 8.99 -14.23 -9.86
CA GLU A 312 9.93 -14.55 -10.94
C GLU A 312 10.33 -13.31 -11.74
N CYS A 313 9.37 -12.40 -12.00
CA CYS A 313 9.65 -11.15 -12.72
C CYS A 313 10.67 -10.31 -11.95
N LEU A 314 10.52 -10.20 -10.63
CA LEU A 314 11.42 -9.43 -9.77
C LEU A 314 12.78 -10.13 -9.52
N LEU A 315 12.81 -11.46 -9.61
CA LEU A 315 14.00 -12.29 -9.36
C LEU A 315 14.89 -12.53 -10.57
N THR A 316 14.36 -12.51 -11.79
CA THR A 316 15.16 -12.82 -12.98
C THR A 316 16.21 -11.75 -13.26
N ASP A 317 17.39 -12.19 -13.70
CA ASP A 317 18.47 -11.33 -14.20
C ASP A 317 18.48 -11.23 -15.74
N ASP A 318 17.64 -12.03 -16.42
CA ASP A 318 17.47 -11.97 -17.87
C ASP A 318 16.39 -10.93 -18.25
N ALA A 319 16.81 -9.88 -18.96
CA ALA A 319 15.94 -8.81 -19.43
C ALA A 319 14.85 -9.28 -20.40
N ASN A 320 15.11 -10.31 -21.23
CA ASN A 320 14.11 -10.85 -22.14
C ASN A 320 13.02 -11.57 -21.34
N ARG A 321 13.42 -12.45 -20.42
CA ARG A 321 12.50 -13.15 -19.52
C ARG A 321 11.70 -12.17 -18.65
N ALA A 322 12.35 -11.11 -18.14
CA ALA A 322 11.67 -10.04 -17.41
C ALA A 322 10.59 -9.36 -18.28
N GLY A 323 10.91 -9.07 -19.55
CA GLY A 323 9.98 -8.49 -20.52
C GLY A 323 8.77 -9.38 -20.83
N GLU A 324 8.97 -10.69 -20.95
CA GLU A 324 7.87 -11.66 -21.11
C GLU A 324 6.95 -11.67 -19.89
N LEU A 325 7.53 -11.82 -18.70
CA LEU A 325 6.77 -11.86 -17.44
C LEU A 325 6.01 -10.55 -17.19
N ALA A 326 6.64 -9.40 -17.43
CA ALA A 326 5.98 -8.10 -17.27
C ALA A 326 4.80 -7.92 -18.23
N LYS A 327 4.88 -8.43 -19.47
CA LYS A 327 3.74 -8.44 -20.41
C LYS A 327 2.61 -9.35 -19.93
N MET A 328 2.93 -10.54 -19.40
CA MET A 328 1.92 -11.43 -18.81
C MET A 328 1.21 -10.75 -17.63
N LEU A 329 1.96 -10.13 -16.72
CA LEU A 329 1.41 -9.38 -15.59
C LEU A 329 0.55 -8.19 -16.05
N ASP A 330 0.91 -7.50 -17.14
CA ASP A 330 0.10 -6.44 -17.71
C ASP A 330 -1.24 -6.96 -18.28
N THR A 331 -1.22 -8.09 -18.99
CA THR A 331 -2.43 -8.77 -19.47
C THR A 331 -3.35 -9.14 -18.30
N ILE A 332 -2.83 -9.81 -17.26
CA ILE A 332 -3.61 -10.20 -16.07
C ILE A 332 -4.17 -8.95 -15.38
N ASN A 333 -3.41 -7.85 -15.32
CA ASN A 333 -3.89 -6.59 -14.75
C ASN A 333 -4.98 -5.92 -15.61
N ARG A 334 -4.94 -6.05 -16.93
CA ARG A 334 -6.02 -5.59 -17.81
C ARG A 334 -7.28 -6.41 -17.58
N GLU A 335 -7.18 -7.73 -17.58
CA GLU A 335 -8.29 -8.65 -17.27
C GLU A 335 -8.91 -8.31 -15.90
N ARG A 336 -8.08 -8.10 -14.88
CA ARG A 336 -8.54 -7.67 -13.56
C ARG A 336 -9.29 -6.36 -13.58
N ARG A 337 -8.85 -5.38 -14.37
CA ARG A 337 -9.54 -4.09 -14.53
C ARG A 337 -10.87 -4.25 -15.26
N GLU A 338 -10.97 -5.16 -16.22
CA GLU A 338 -12.20 -5.47 -16.95
C GLU A 338 -13.23 -6.12 -16.00
N VAL A 339 -12.82 -7.13 -15.22
CA VAL A 339 -13.66 -7.74 -14.16
C VAL A 339 -14.09 -6.70 -13.13
N GLU A 340 -13.15 -5.88 -12.65
CA GLU A 340 -13.41 -4.80 -11.68
C GLU A 340 -14.37 -3.74 -12.22
N ALA A 341 -14.30 -3.40 -13.51
CA ALA A 341 -15.20 -2.45 -14.14
C ALA A 341 -16.63 -3.00 -14.24
N GLY A 342 -16.80 -4.25 -14.69
CA GLY A 342 -18.10 -4.91 -14.77
C GLY A 342 -18.76 -5.06 -13.40
N MET A 343 -18.02 -5.56 -12.41
CA MET A 343 -18.52 -5.66 -11.04
C MET A 343 -18.86 -4.29 -10.43
N ARG A 344 -18.09 -3.24 -10.77
CA ARG A 344 -18.40 -1.89 -10.28
C ARG A 344 -19.71 -1.39 -10.87
N GLU A 345 -19.94 -1.55 -12.17
CA GLU A 345 -21.17 -1.10 -12.83
C GLU A 345 -22.41 -1.81 -12.27
N GLN A 346 -22.30 -3.12 -12.02
CA GLN A 346 -23.32 -3.90 -11.32
C GLN A 346 -23.54 -3.38 -9.89
N ALA A 347 -22.47 -3.19 -9.12
CA ALA A 347 -22.58 -2.70 -7.75
C ALA A 347 -23.09 -1.25 -7.67
N GLU A 348 -22.77 -0.40 -8.65
CA GLU A 348 -23.31 0.96 -8.78
C GLU A 348 -24.81 0.91 -9.09
N SER A 349 -25.25 0.01 -9.97
CA SER A 349 -26.67 -0.21 -10.27
C SER A 349 -27.44 -0.74 -9.06
N LEU A 350 -26.88 -1.72 -8.34
CA LEU A 350 -27.43 -2.21 -7.07
C LEU A 350 -27.53 -1.08 -6.04
N LEU A 351 -26.48 -0.28 -5.90
CA LEU A 351 -26.48 0.85 -4.98
C LEU A 351 -27.53 1.90 -5.37
N GLU A 352 -27.72 2.19 -6.66
CA GLU A 352 -28.79 3.10 -7.11
C GLU A 352 -30.19 2.56 -6.79
N MET A 353 -30.41 1.25 -6.88
CA MET A 353 -31.68 0.63 -6.46
C MET A 353 -31.89 0.65 -4.95
N LEU A 354 -30.80 0.55 -4.18
CA LEU A 354 -30.82 0.58 -2.70
C LEU A 354 -30.87 2.00 -2.12
N MET A 355 -30.71 3.03 -2.94
CA MET A 355 -30.79 4.44 -2.52
C MET A 355 -32.21 4.98 -2.78
N PRO A 356 -33.12 4.96 -1.78
CA PRO A 356 -34.37 5.73 -1.89
C PRO A 356 -34.06 7.22 -2.08
N GLU A 357 -35.04 8.02 -2.55
CA GLU A 357 -34.91 9.49 -2.63
C GLU A 357 -34.53 10.07 -1.25
N GLY A 358 -33.23 10.23 -0.98
CA GLY A 358 -32.70 10.55 0.35
C GLY A 358 -31.19 10.28 0.49
N ASP A 359 -30.70 10.41 1.73
CA ASP A 359 -29.29 10.13 2.05
C ASP A 359 -29.00 8.62 2.05
N PRO A 360 -27.77 8.20 1.68
CA PRO A 360 -27.39 6.79 1.74
C PRO A 360 -27.40 6.28 3.19
N PRO A 361 -27.72 4.99 3.41
CA PRO A 361 -27.70 4.38 4.74
C PRO A 361 -26.33 4.55 5.42
N PRO A 362 -26.27 4.47 6.77
CA PRO A 362 -25.05 4.74 7.53
C PRO A 362 -23.92 3.73 7.24
N ALA A 363 -24.25 2.55 6.71
CA ALA A 363 -23.31 1.60 6.12
C ALA A 363 -23.98 0.82 4.98
N LEU A 364 -23.18 0.11 4.19
CA LEU A 364 -23.63 -0.67 3.04
C LEU A 364 -23.14 -2.12 3.13
N ALA A 365 -24.01 -3.09 2.85
CA ALA A 365 -23.61 -4.42 2.42
C ALA A 365 -24.22 -4.70 1.05
N ILE A 366 -23.41 -5.15 0.09
CA ILE A 366 -23.87 -5.50 -1.26
C ILE A 366 -23.43 -6.92 -1.57
N PHE A 367 -24.35 -7.71 -2.11
CA PHE A 367 -24.11 -9.06 -2.61
C PHE A 367 -24.68 -9.18 -4.02
N ASP A 368 -23.95 -9.90 -4.87
CA ASP A 368 -24.43 -10.37 -6.16
C ASP A 368 -23.76 -11.73 -6.46
N PRO A 369 -24.49 -12.74 -6.95
CA PRO A 369 -23.92 -14.05 -7.27
C PRO A 369 -22.84 -14.01 -8.36
N ASP A 370 -22.85 -12.99 -9.24
CA ASP A 370 -21.85 -12.83 -10.29
C ASP A 370 -20.58 -12.11 -9.82
N PHE A 371 -20.52 -11.66 -8.56
CA PHE A 371 -19.34 -11.02 -8.01
C PHE A 371 -18.19 -12.00 -7.81
N HIS A 372 -16.98 -11.54 -8.17
CA HIS A 372 -15.76 -12.32 -8.05
C HIS A 372 -14.99 -12.01 -6.75
N GLU A 373 -14.74 -13.03 -5.93
CA GLU A 373 -14.06 -12.93 -4.62
C GLU A 373 -12.70 -12.20 -4.69
N GLY A 374 -11.91 -12.42 -5.75
CA GLY A 374 -10.62 -11.75 -5.94
C GLY A 374 -10.68 -10.21 -6.04
N VAL A 375 -11.87 -9.64 -6.32
CA VAL A 375 -12.05 -8.22 -6.67
C VAL A 375 -13.02 -7.48 -5.73
N VAL A 376 -13.83 -8.18 -4.91
CA VAL A 376 -14.82 -7.54 -4.00
C VAL A 376 -14.21 -6.46 -3.11
N GLY A 377 -12.99 -6.65 -2.61
CA GLY A 377 -12.33 -5.66 -1.75
C GLY A 377 -11.99 -4.35 -2.47
N ILE A 378 -11.79 -4.38 -3.80
CA ILE A 378 -11.53 -3.18 -4.60
C ILE A 378 -12.84 -2.44 -4.86
N VAL A 379 -13.91 -3.17 -5.18
CA VAL A 379 -15.26 -2.60 -5.35
C VAL A 379 -15.74 -1.97 -4.04
N ALA A 380 -15.58 -2.66 -2.90
CA ALA A 380 -15.89 -2.12 -1.58
C ALA A 380 -15.17 -0.79 -1.29
N SER A 381 -13.88 -0.69 -1.64
CA SER A 381 -13.12 0.57 -1.48
C SER A 381 -13.73 1.70 -2.30
N ARG A 382 -14.04 1.44 -3.58
CA ARG A 382 -14.60 2.44 -4.50
C ARG A 382 -15.99 2.92 -4.06
N LEU A 383 -16.86 1.99 -3.67
CA LEU A 383 -18.18 2.32 -3.14
C LEU A 383 -18.07 3.15 -1.87
N LYS A 384 -17.22 2.74 -0.92
CA LYS A 384 -16.93 3.53 0.29
C LYS A 384 -16.42 4.93 -0.05
N ASP A 385 -15.57 5.11 -1.06
CA ASP A 385 -15.08 6.43 -1.46
C ASP A 385 -16.17 7.29 -2.10
N ARG A 386 -17.06 6.66 -2.87
CA ARG A 386 -18.19 7.31 -3.54
C ARG A 386 -19.23 7.81 -2.54
N VAL A 387 -19.67 6.97 -1.62
CA VAL A 387 -20.75 7.31 -0.67
C VAL A 387 -20.28 7.79 0.69
N HIS A 388 -18.98 7.66 0.99
CA HIS A 388 -18.39 7.93 2.30
C HIS A 388 -19.13 7.20 3.43
N ARG A 389 -19.32 5.89 3.26
CA ARG A 389 -19.94 4.97 4.24
C ARG A 389 -19.06 3.73 4.43
N PRO A 390 -19.00 3.11 5.61
CA PRO A 390 -18.49 1.74 5.74
C PRO A 390 -19.23 0.83 4.76
N THR A 391 -18.51 -0.02 4.04
CA THR A 391 -19.07 -0.83 2.95
C THR A 391 -18.50 -2.23 2.95
N PHE A 392 -19.36 -3.25 2.95
CA PHE A 392 -19.03 -4.63 2.60
C PHE A 392 -19.52 -4.97 1.19
N VAL A 393 -18.71 -5.71 0.47
CA VAL A 393 -19.12 -6.38 -0.78
C VAL A 393 -18.86 -7.87 -0.63
N PHE A 394 -19.88 -8.68 -0.93
CA PHE A 394 -19.86 -10.14 -0.80
C PHE A 394 -19.88 -10.80 -2.17
N ALA A 395 -19.12 -11.89 -2.31
CA ALA A 395 -19.14 -12.78 -3.45
C ALA A 395 -19.41 -14.21 -2.99
N LEU A 396 -19.99 -15.04 -3.86
CA LEU A 396 -20.14 -16.47 -3.58
C LEU A 396 -18.79 -17.18 -3.67
N GLY A 397 -18.33 -17.77 -2.56
CA GLY A 397 -17.11 -18.54 -2.49
C GLY A 397 -17.27 -19.95 -3.07
N GLN A 398 -16.15 -20.61 -3.37
CA GLN A 398 -16.14 -22.00 -3.89
C GLN A 398 -16.71 -23.02 -2.89
N ASP A 399 -16.73 -22.68 -1.61
CA ASP A 399 -17.30 -23.48 -0.53
C ASP A 399 -18.82 -23.28 -0.35
N GLY A 400 -19.45 -22.47 -1.22
CA GLY A 400 -20.88 -22.16 -1.17
C GLY A 400 -21.25 -21.13 -0.10
N LEU A 401 -20.27 -20.52 0.57
CA LEU A 401 -20.50 -19.46 1.55
C LEU A 401 -20.18 -18.09 0.95
N LEU A 402 -20.83 -17.04 1.44
CA LEU A 402 -20.54 -15.68 1.00
C LEU A 402 -19.27 -15.15 1.66
N LYS A 403 -18.32 -14.69 0.85
CA LYS A 403 -17.06 -14.08 1.28
C LYS A 403 -17.15 -12.58 1.16
N GLY A 404 -17.24 -11.90 2.29
CA GLY A 404 -17.37 -10.44 2.39
C GLY A 404 -16.03 -9.74 2.59
N SER A 405 -15.80 -8.65 1.84
CA SER A 405 -14.70 -7.72 2.11
C SER A 405 -15.22 -6.33 2.44
N GLY A 406 -14.88 -5.86 3.63
CA GLY A 406 -15.29 -4.58 4.20
C GLY A 406 -14.23 -3.50 4.06
N ARG A 407 -14.66 -2.26 3.83
CA ARG A 407 -13.83 -1.04 3.86
C ARG A 407 -14.50 0.04 4.69
N SER A 408 -13.73 0.68 5.56
CA SER A 408 -14.25 1.66 6.52
C SER A 408 -13.96 3.11 6.15
N ILE A 409 -14.57 4.02 6.90
CA ILE A 409 -14.23 5.44 6.96
C ILE A 409 -13.61 5.77 8.33
N PRO A 410 -12.84 6.86 8.47
CA PRO A 410 -12.38 7.32 9.78
C PRO A 410 -13.56 7.49 10.75
N GLY A 411 -13.41 7.02 11.99
CA GLY A 411 -14.47 7.04 13.00
C GLY A 411 -15.31 5.76 13.10
N PHE A 412 -15.11 4.77 12.21
CA PHE A 412 -15.79 3.48 12.28
C PHE A 412 -14.80 2.31 12.25
N HIS A 413 -14.78 1.47 13.28
CA HIS A 413 -13.85 0.35 13.38
C HIS A 413 -14.51 -0.97 12.94
N LEU A 414 -14.15 -1.47 11.76
CA LEU A 414 -14.83 -2.63 11.14
C LEU A 414 -14.76 -3.91 11.97
N ARG A 415 -13.58 -4.28 12.49
CA ARG A 415 -13.45 -5.53 13.28
C ARG A 415 -14.36 -5.50 14.51
N ASP A 416 -14.30 -4.43 15.30
CA ASP A 416 -15.17 -4.22 16.46
C ASP A 416 -16.66 -4.19 16.08
N ALA A 417 -17.01 -3.60 14.93
CA ALA A 417 -18.37 -3.66 14.41
C ALA A 417 -18.80 -5.11 14.12
N LEU A 418 -17.95 -5.90 13.46
CA LEU A 418 -18.20 -7.34 13.22
C LEU A 418 -18.28 -8.15 14.52
N ASP A 419 -17.44 -7.85 15.50
CA ASP A 419 -17.49 -8.48 16.82
C ASP A 419 -18.82 -8.19 17.53
N LEU A 420 -19.30 -6.94 17.46
CA LEU A 420 -20.62 -6.58 18.01
C LEU A 420 -21.77 -7.25 17.23
N VAL A 421 -21.67 -7.34 15.90
CA VAL A 421 -22.63 -8.10 15.07
C VAL A 421 -22.64 -9.56 15.49
N SER A 422 -21.48 -10.19 15.67
CA SER A 422 -21.35 -11.59 16.12
C SER A 422 -21.99 -11.83 17.49
N LYS A 423 -21.82 -10.89 18.43
CA LYS A 423 -22.41 -10.95 19.77
C LYS A 423 -23.94 -10.77 19.76
N ARG A 424 -24.46 -9.88 18.91
CA ARG A 424 -25.90 -9.60 18.80
C ARG A 424 -26.65 -10.65 17.99
N HIS A 425 -25.99 -11.25 17.01
CA HIS A 425 -26.54 -12.26 16.10
C HIS A 425 -25.62 -13.49 16.03
N PRO A 426 -25.60 -14.33 17.09
CA PRO A 426 -24.79 -15.55 17.09
C PRO A 426 -25.16 -16.47 15.92
N GLY A 427 -24.15 -16.97 15.20
CA GLY A 427 -24.33 -17.87 14.06
C GLY A 427 -24.23 -17.20 12.68
N VAL A 428 -24.57 -15.91 12.56
CA VAL A 428 -24.53 -15.19 11.27
C VAL A 428 -23.11 -15.13 10.70
N LEU A 429 -22.11 -14.83 11.54
CA LEU A 429 -20.71 -14.77 11.14
C LEU A 429 -20.03 -16.13 11.38
N VAL A 430 -19.82 -16.89 10.30
CA VAL A 430 -19.07 -18.16 10.32
C VAL A 430 -17.61 -17.93 10.67
N LYS A 431 -17.02 -16.89 10.08
CA LYS A 431 -15.64 -16.45 10.32
C LYS A 431 -15.54 -14.96 10.10
N PHE A 432 -14.75 -14.26 10.91
CA PHE A 432 -14.40 -12.87 10.64
C PHE A 432 -13.02 -12.50 11.17
N GLY A 433 -12.47 -11.42 10.65
CA GLY A 433 -11.18 -10.88 11.09
C GLY A 433 -10.80 -9.61 10.33
N GLY A 434 -9.67 -9.03 10.69
CA GLY A 434 -9.12 -7.82 10.06
C GLY A 434 -8.84 -6.71 11.05
N HIS A 435 -8.97 -5.46 10.59
CA HIS A 435 -8.59 -4.25 11.30
C HIS A 435 -9.68 -3.17 11.23
N ALA A 436 -9.39 -1.98 11.76
CA ALA A 436 -10.30 -0.84 11.75
C ALA A 436 -10.81 -0.48 10.35
N MET A 437 -9.91 -0.39 9.37
CA MET A 437 -10.21 0.17 8.04
C MET A 437 -10.55 -0.88 6.98
N ALA A 438 -10.21 -2.15 7.22
CA ALA A 438 -10.50 -3.26 6.33
C ALA A 438 -10.72 -4.54 7.13
N ALA A 439 -11.76 -5.27 6.81
CA ALA A 439 -12.09 -6.53 7.46
C ALA A 439 -12.65 -7.54 6.45
N GLY A 440 -12.54 -8.81 6.78
CA GLY A 440 -13.16 -9.90 6.02
C GLY A 440 -14.14 -10.66 6.90
N CYS A 441 -15.24 -11.11 6.31
CA CYS A 441 -16.16 -12.03 6.98
C CYS A 441 -16.69 -13.10 6.03
N THR A 442 -17.24 -14.17 6.61
CA THR A 442 -17.94 -15.24 5.91
C THR A 442 -19.30 -15.43 6.56
N VAL A 443 -20.35 -15.43 5.74
CA VAL A 443 -21.74 -15.65 6.15
C VAL A 443 -22.39 -16.70 5.23
N ALA A 444 -23.43 -17.38 5.70
CA ALA A 444 -24.28 -18.17 4.80
C ALA A 444 -25.13 -17.23 3.93
N GLU A 445 -25.54 -17.68 2.74
CA GLU A 445 -26.36 -16.86 1.84
C GLU A 445 -27.69 -16.46 2.47
N GLU A 446 -28.32 -17.38 3.20
CA GLU A 446 -29.55 -17.16 3.97
C GLU A 446 -29.40 -16.16 5.14
N ASP A 447 -28.17 -15.91 5.61
CA ASP A 447 -27.89 -14.98 6.70
C ASP A 447 -27.52 -13.57 6.23
N PHE A 448 -27.42 -13.33 4.91
CA PHE A 448 -26.97 -12.06 4.34
C PHE A 448 -27.84 -10.87 4.78
N ASP A 449 -29.16 -10.99 4.69
CA ASP A 449 -30.09 -9.92 5.08
C ASP A 449 -29.96 -9.58 6.58
N THR A 450 -29.77 -10.60 7.42
CA THR A 450 -29.54 -10.41 8.86
C THR A 450 -28.21 -9.68 9.11
N PHE A 451 -27.17 -10.01 8.36
CA PHE A 451 -25.89 -9.30 8.43
C PHE A 451 -26.03 -7.83 8.03
N ASP A 452 -26.69 -7.54 6.90
CA ASP A 452 -26.84 -6.17 6.39
C ASP A 452 -27.58 -5.28 7.40
N GLU A 453 -28.73 -5.74 7.90
CA GLU A 453 -29.49 -5.00 8.92
C GLU A 453 -28.69 -4.76 10.20
N ALA A 454 -27.98 -5.80 10.68
CA ALA A 454 -27.16 -5.70 11.89
C ALA A 454 -26.00 -4.72 11.71
N PHE A 455 -25.34 -4.76 10.56
CA PHE A 455 -24.22 -3.87 10.23
C PHE A 455 -24.67 -2.42 10.12
N GLN A 456 -25.79 -2.16 9.43
CA GLN A 456 -26.39 -0.83 9.34
C GLN A 456 -26.80 -0.29 10.72
N ARG A 457 -27.35 -1.13 11.60
CA ARG A 457 -27.72 -0.74 12.97
C ARG A 457 -26.51 -0.32 13.80
N VAL A 458 -25.42 -1.08 13.74
CA VAL A 458 -24.16 -0.71 14.42
C VAL A 458 -23.61 0.61 13.87
N ALA A 459 -23.63 0.79 12.55
CA ALA A 459 -23.21 2.04 11.92
C ALA A 459 -24.08 3.23 12.35
N HIS A 460 -25.40 3.04 12.44
CA HIS A 460 -26.32 4.08 12.90
C HIS A 460 -26.07 4.50 14.36
N GLU A 461 -25.75 3.54 15.24
CA GLU A 461 -25.45 3.82 16.64
C GLU A 461 -24.12 4.54 16.85
N TRP A 462 -23.14 4.31 15.97
CA TRP A 462 -21.76 4.78 16.16
C TRP A 462 -21.39 6.01 15.34
N LEU A 463 -22.05 6.25 14.20
CA LEU A 463 -21.74 7.34 13.29
C LEU A 463 -22.70 8.52 13.45
N ASP A 464 -22.13 9.71 13.58
CA ASP A 464 -22.88 10.97 13.53
C ASP A 464 -22.82 11.62 12.14
N ALA A 465 -23.69 12.61 11.90
CA ALA A 465 -23.75 13.31 10.62
C ALA A 465 -22.43 14.00 10.21
N ALA A 466 -21.61 14.41 11.19
CA ALA A 466 -20.32 15.03 10.94
C ALA A 466 -19.30 14.02 10.39
N THR A 467 -19.31 12.78 10.89
CA THR A 467 -18.46 11.69 10.41
C THR A 467 -18.89 11.22 9.01
N LEU A 468 -20.18 11.34 8.70
CA LEU A 468 -20.73 11.02 7.39
C LEU A 468 -20.46 12.09 6.32
N SER A 469 -19.95 13.27 6.72
CA SER A 469 -19.55 14.35 5.81
C SER A 469 -18.10 14.15 5.31
N ARG A 470 -17.93 14.06 3.99
CA ARG A 470 -16.60 13.90 3.38
C ARG A 470 -15.80 15.20 3.54
N LYS A 471 -14.71 15.15 4.28
CA LYS A 471 -13.74 16.27 4.40
C LYS A 471 -12.60 16.10 3.42
N LEU A 472 -12.21 17.18 2.75
CA LEU A 472 -11.06 17.23 1.85
C LEU A 472 -10.04 18.23 2.39
N LEU A 473 -8.85 17.75 2.74
CA LEU A 473 -7.78 18.58 3.30
C LEU A 473 -7.02 19.32 2.20
N SER A 474 -7.01 20.64 2.26
CA SER A 474 -6.29 21.54 1.37
C SER A 474 -5.08 22.17 2.05
N ASP A 475 -3.98 22.32 1.32
CA ASP A 475 -2.78 23.08 1.66
C ASP A 475 -2.98 24.60 1.48
N GLY A 476 -4.21 25.03 1.19
CA GLY A 476 -4.62 26.42 1.07
C GLY A 476 -4.33 27.02 -0.30
N PRO A 477 -4.45 28.36 -0.42
CA PRO A 477 -4.26 29.03 -1.69
C PRO A 477 -2.81 28.94 -2.17
N LEU A 478 -2.66 28.96 -3.50
CA LEU A 478 -1.37 28.98 -4.17
C LEU A 478 -1.11 30.34 -4.82
N GLY A 479 0.04 30.95 -4.51
CA GLY A 479 0.47 32.20 -5.14
C GLY A 479 0.70 32.06 -6.64
N VAL A 480 0.41 33.11 -7.41
CA VAL A 480 0.60 33.16 -8.88
C VAL A 480 2.02 32.74 -9.29
N GLU A 481 3.02 33.11 -8.49
CA GLU A 481 4.43 32.84 -8.71
C GLU A 481 4.79 31.35 -8.78
N TYR A 482 3.98 30.48 -8.17
CA TYR A 482 4.19 29.03 -8.13
C TYR A 482 3.52 28.27 -9.27
N PHE A 483 2.80 28.97 -10.17
CA PHE A 483 2.24 28.35 -11.38
C PHE A 483 3.26 28.32 -12.52
N ASN A 484 4.35 27.59 -12.30
CA ASN A 484 5.41 27.39 -13.28
C ASN A 484 5.85 25.91 -13.31
N PRO A 485 6.43 25.42 -14.43
CA PRO A 485 6.88 24.03 -14.54
C PRO A 485 7.90 23.62 -13.48
N GLU A 486 8.78 24.53 -13.06
CA GLU A 486 9.82 24.27 -12.05
C GLU A 486 9.21 23.87 -10.71
N THR A 487 8.11 24.51 -10.32
CA THR A 487 7.35 24.19 -9.11
C THR A 487 6.77 22.78 -9.21
N VAL A 488 6.13 22.45 -10.34
CA VAL A 488 5.56 21.11 -10.53
C VAL A 488 6.64 20.04 -10.48
N LEU A 489 7.77 20.26 -11.15
CA LEU A 489 8.91 19.34 -11.12
C LEU A 489 9.49 19.20 -9.70
N SER A 490 9.54 20.30 -8.93
CA SER A 490 9.98 20.28 -7.54
C SER A 490 9.04 19.47 -6.63
N LEU A 491 7.72 19.59 -6.85
CA LEU A 491 6.72 18.80 -6.15
C LEU A 491 6.80 17.31 -6.57
N ASP A 492 6.88 17.01 -7.86
CA ASP A 492 6.98 15.64 -8.40
C ASP A 492 8.27 14.92 -7.98
N ALA A 493 9.33 15.68 -7.67
CA ALA A 493 10.59 15.11 -7.18
C ALA A 493 10.48 14.54 -5.76
N GLN A 494 9.51 15.00 -4.96
CA GLN A 494 9.33 14.57 -3.57
C GLN A 494 8.67 13.19 -3.47
N VAL A 495 8.82 12.57 -2.30
CA VAL A 495 8.15 11.31 -1.97
C VAL A 495 6.84 11.61 -1.26
N TRP A 496 5.74 11.51 -2.01
CA TRP A 496 4.37 11.63 -1.49
C TRP A 496 3.70 10.26 -1.38
N GLY A 497 2.77 10.11 -0.44
CA GLY A 497 1.99 8.88 -0.27
C GLY A 497 1.16 8.89 1.00
N GLN A 498 0.88 7.70 1.55
CA GLN A 498 -0.02 7.57 2.71
C GLN A 498 0.51 8.32 3.93
N ALA A 499 -0.35 9.12 4.57
CA ALA A 499 -0.02 10.02 5.70
C ALA A 499 1.05 11.09 5.40
N PHE A 500 1.41 11.25 4.12
CA PHE A 500 2.29 12.30 3.61
C PHE A 500 1.82 12.66 2.19
N GLU A 501 0.54 13.02 2.06
CA GLU A 501 -0.15 13.05 0.77
C GLU A 501 0.43 14.12 -0.18
N PRO A 502 0.33 13.97 -1.51
CA PRO A 502 0.71 15.05 -2.42
C PRO A 502 -0.08 16.34 -2.12
N PRO A 503 0.48 17.51 -2.43
CA PRO A 503 -0.17 18.77 -2.14
C PRO A 503 -1.47 18.96 -2.92
N LEU A 504 -2.48 19.47 -2.24
CA LEU A 504 -3.77 19.83 -2.80
C LEU A 504 -4.05 21.28 -2.46
N PHE A 505 -4.10 22.17 -3.45
CA PHE A 505 -4.35 23.58 -3.24
C PHE A 505 -5.84 23.89 -3.35
N SER A 506 -6.27 25.01 -2.80
CA SER A 506 -7.65 25.49 -2.99
C SER A 506 -7.71 26.99 -3.15
N ASP A 507 -8.31 27.44 -4.25
CA ASP A 507 -8.50 28.85 -4.56
C ASP A 507 -9.90 29.08 -5.12
N GLU A 508 -10.49 30.24 -4.79
CA GLU A 508 -11.66 30.75 -5.50
C GLU A 508 -11.24 31.18 -6.91
N VAL A 509 -12.00 30.76 -7.91
CA VAL A 509 -11.77 31.11 -9.30
C VAL A 509 -13.06 31.58 -9.98
N GLU A 510 -12.91 32.39 -11.01
CA GLU A 510 -14.00 32.73 -11.92
C GLU A 510 -13.94 31.83 -13.16
N VAL A 511 -15.02 31.12 -13.47
CA VAL A 511 -15.12 30.24 -14.63
C VAL A 511 -15.35 31.09 -15.88
N VAL A 512 -14.34 31.13 -16.76
CA VAL A 512 -14.41 31.87 -18.04
C VAL A 512 -15.15 31.03 -19.09
N SER A 513 -14.88 29.72 -19.12
CA SER A 513 -15.61 28.77 -19.95
C SER A 513 -15.48 27.36 -19.41
N GLN A 514 -16.45 26.51 -19.71
CA GLN A 514 -16.45 25.11 -19.36
C GLN A 514 -17.05 24.27 -20.48
N ARG A 515 -16.50 23.07 -20.71
CA ARG A 515 -16.98 22.13 -21.73
C ARG A 515 -16.67 20.69 -21.37
N LEU A 516 -17.47 19.78 -21.88
CA LEU A 516 -17.21 18.35 -21.76
C LEU A 516 -16.12 17.89 -22.75
N VAL A 517 -15.32 16.92 -22.31
CA VAL A 517 -14.29 16.24 -23.09
C VAL A 517 -14.47 14.74 -22.90
N GLY A 518 -14.62 14.00 -24.01
CA GLY A 518 -14.77 12.54 -23.98
C GLY A 518 -15.96 12.05 -23.16
N GLU A 519 -17.03 12.87 -23.06
CA GLU A 519 -18.30 12.62 -22.35
C GLU A 519 -18.22 12.50 -20.81
N LYS A 520 -17.02 12.28 -20.24
CA LYS A 520 -16.84 11.98 -18.80
C LYS A 520 -15.97 12.99 -18.04
N HIS A 521 -15.44 14.01 -18.71
CA HIS A 521 -14.50 14.96 -18.11
C HIS A 521 -14.91 16.40 -18.38
N LEU A 522 -14.78 17.26 -17.37
CA LEU A 522 -15.06 18.68 -17.48
C LEU A 522 -13.74 19.45 -17.66
N LYS A 523 -13.56 20.08 -18.82
CA LYS A 523 -12.46 21.02 -19.06
C LYS A 523 -12.95 22.43 -18.74
N LEU A 524 -12.16 23.16 -17.96
CA LEU A 524 -12.43 24.52 -17.55
C LEU A 524 -11.31 25.44 -18.04
N THR A 525 -11.68 26.66 -18.39
CA THR A 525 -10.78 27.80 -18.43
C THR A 525 -11.23 28.75 -17.34
N VAL A 526 -10.33 29.06 -16.41
CA VAL A 526 -10.64 29.81 -15.19
C VAL A 526 -9.74 31.05 -15.09
N ARG A 527 -10.26 32.12 -14.49
CA ARG A 527 -9.46 33.28 -14.09
C ARG A 527 -9.13 33.12 -12.61
N HIS A 528 -7.85 32.94 -12.32
CA HIS A 528 -7.29 32.76 -10.98
C HIS A 528 -6.31 33.91 -10.72
N GLN A 529 -6.59 34.72 -9.68
CA GLN A 529 -5.76 35.87 -9.30
C GLN A 529 -5.42 36.77 -10.51
N GLY A 530 -6.41 37.04 -11.38
CA GLY A 530 -6.26 37.86 -12.59
C GLY A 530 -5.66 37.18 -13.82
N THR A 531 -5.15 35.95 -13.69
CA THR A 531 -4.52 35.20 -14.80
C THR A 531 -5.45 34.10 -15.30
N VAL A 532 -5.55 33.92 -16.63
CA VAL A 532 -6.31 32.82 -17.24
C VAL A 532 -5.50 31.53 -17.17
N ARG A 533 -6.13 30.45 -16.70
CA ARG A 533 -5.53 29.13 -16.50
C ARG A 533 -6.45 28.04 -17.00
N ASP A 534 -5.85 26.93 -17.40
CA ASP A 534 -6.58 25.72 -17.75
C ASP A 534 -6.78 24.85 -16.50
N ALA A 535 -7.95 24.23 -16.39
CA ALA A 535 -8.23 23.20 -15.41
C ALA A 535 -8.97 22.01 -16.05
N ILE A 536 -8.82 20.81 -15.49
CA ILE A 536 -9.56 19.62 -15.90
C ILE A 536 -10.02 18.84 -14.68
N TRP A 537 -11.29 18.43 -14.68
CA TRP A 537 -11.86 17.54 -13.69
C TRP A 537 -12.18 16.20 -14.36
N PHE A 538 -11.35 15.19 -14.06
CA PHE A 538 -11.55 13.87 -14.62
C PHE A 538 -12.71 13.15 -13.92
N GLY A 539 -13.65 12.57 -14.69
CA GLY A 539 -14.73 11.77 -14.13
C GLY A 539 -15.90 12.61 -13.62
N HIS A 540 -15.93 13.90 -13.96
CA HIS A 540 -16.99 14.84 -13.61
C HIS A 540 -17.56 15.46 -14.89
N SER A 541 -18.88 15.47 -15.00
CA SER A 541 -19.61 15.98 -16.18
C SER A 541 -20.61 17.10 -15.85
N GLU A 542 -20.90 17.32 -14.56
CA GLU A 542 -21.81 18.39 -14.15
C GLU A 542 -21.12 19.75 -14.29
N PRO A 543 -21.83 20.80 -14.74
CA PRO A 543 -21.26 22.14 -14.80
C PRO A 543 -21.05 22.71 -13.39
N VAL A 544 -20.03 23.54 -13.23
CA VAL A 544 -19.77 24.30 -12.00
C VAL A 544 -20.30 25.73 -12.12
N GLY A 545 -20.52 26.39 -10.98
CA GLY A 545 -20.96 27.79 -10.93
C GLY A 545 -19.91 28.77 -11.49
N GLU A 546 -20.34 30.01 -11.79
CA GLU A 546 -19.48 31.06 -12.34
C GLU A 546 -18.31 31.44 -11.42
N ARG A 547 -18.54 31.39 -10.10
CA ARG A 547 -17.51 31.48 -9.08
C ARG A 547 -17.58 30.25 -8.21
N VAL A 548 -16.42 29.62 -8.01
CA VAL A 548 -16.33 28.34 -7.33
C VAL A 548 -14.98 28.20 -6.65
N THR A 549 -14.93 27.55 -5.49
CA THR A 549 -13.65 27.17 -4.89
C THR A 549 -13.22 25.84 -5.46
N LEU A 550 -12.13 25.83 -6.23
CA LEU A 550 -11.58 24.57 -6.74
C LEU A 550 -10.52 24.04 -5.78
N ALA A 551 -10.62 22.77 -5.41
CA ALA A 551 -9.50 22.02 -4.85
C ALA A 551 -8.75 21.31 -5.99
N TYR A 552 -7.46 21.59 -6.17
CA TYR A 552 -6.71 21.13 -7.34
C TYR A 552 -5.24 20.79 -7.04
N ARG A 553 -4.68 19.93 -7.89
CA ARG A 553 -3.24 19.65 -7.99
C ARG A 553 -2.66 20.38 -9.20
N LEU A 554 -1.37 20.69 -9.18
CA LEU A 554 -0.68 21.18 -10.38
C LEU A 554 -0.16 20.01 -11.21
N SER A 555 -0.21 20.17 -12.53
CA SER A 555 0.41 19.26 -13.48
C SER A 555 1.02 20.02 -14.65
N VAL A 556 2.05 19.47 -15.28
CA VAL A 556 2.61 19.98 -16.53
C VAL A 556 2.03 19.18 -17.68
N ASP A 557 1.31 19.87 -18.55
CA ASP A 557 0.90 19.36 -19.86
C ASP A 557 1.98 19.71 -20.90
N GLU A 558 2.37 18.72 -21.71
CA GLU A 558 3.34 18.89 -22.79
C GLU A 558 2.63 18.71 -24.13
N TYR A 559 2.37 19.84 -24.81
CA TYR A 559 1.76 19.83 -26.12
C TYR A 559 2.62 20.60 -27.13
N ASN A 560 3.00 19.94 -28.23
CA ASN A 560 3.87 20.50 -29.28
C ASN A 560 5.17 21.12 -28.76
N GLY A 561 5.79 20.49 -27.76
CA GLY A 561 7.05 20.95 -27.15
C GLY A 561 6.94 22.20 -26.27
N ARG A 562 5.71 22.67 -25.97
CA ARG A 562 5.46 23.72 -24.98
C ARG A 562 4.90 23.10 -23.70
N GLN A 563 5.56 23.35 -22.59
CA GLN A 563 5.07 23.01 -21.25
C GLN A 563 4.05 24.07 -20.80
N ARG A 564 2.89 23.62 -20.33
CA ARG A 564 1.87 24.47 -19.71
C ARG A 564 1.46 23.88 -18.38
N VAL A 565 1.37 24.73 -17.36
CA VAL A 565 0.85 24.32 -16.05
C VAL A 565 -0.69 24.31 -16.11
N GLN A 566 -1.28 23.20 -15.68
CA GLN A 566 -2.72 23.00 -15.60
C GLN A 566 -3.14 22.62 -14.18
N MET A 567 -4.34 23.04 -13.77
CA MET A 567 -5.00 22.56 -12.55
C MET A 567 -5.70 21.23 -12.83
N ILE A 568 -5.40 20.20 -12.04
CA ILE A 568 -6.16 18.94 -12.01
C ILE A 568 -7.13 19.02 -10.84
N VAL A 569 -8.41 19.19 -11.12
CA VAL A 569 -9.46 19.41 -10.11
C VAL A 569 -9.84 18.09 -9.46
N GLU A 570 -9.89 18.09 -8.13
CA GLU A 570 -10.33 16.97 -7.29
C GLU A 570 -11.73 17.22 -6.70
N ALA A 571 -12.05 18.48 -6.41
CA ALA A 571 -13.36 18.88 -5.91
C ALA A 571 -13.66 20.35 -6.18
N ALA A 572 -14.95 20.68 -6.10
CA ALA A 572 -15.47 22.04 -6.06
C ALA A 572 -16.29 22.23 -4.79
N GLY A 573 -16.13 23.38 -4.15
CA GLY A 573 -16.85 23.80 -2.94
C GLY A 573 -17.57 25.13 -3.12
#